data_AF-A0A251ZWE3-F1
#
_entry.id   AF-A0A251ZWE3-F1
#
_cell.length_a   1.000
_cell.length_b   1.000
_cell.length_c   1.000
_cell.angle_alpha   90.00
_cell.angle_beta   90.00
_cell.angle_gamma   90.00
#
_symmetry.space_group_name_H-M   'P 1'
#
loop_
_entity.id
_entity.type
_entity.pdbx_description
1 polymer ?
#
loop_
_entity_poly.entity_id
_entity_poly.type
_entity_poly.pdbx_seq_one_letter_code
_entity_poly.pdbx_strand_id
1 'polypeptide(L)' 'MSLAMIATLIETIISDAPTLINVVEKLIPIFKENRAPTDAEWSEINDLVDATHKKLQGE' A
#
# COMPACT_ATOMS: atom_id res chain seq x y z
N MET A 1 -1.46 -10.50 -11.25
CA MET A 1 -0.51 -9.99 -10.23
C MET A 1 0.30 -11.16 -9.71
N SER A 2 1.64 -11.12 -9.73
CA SER A 2 2.49 -12.26 -9.33
C SER A 2 2.80 -12.25 -7.84
N LEU A 3 3.02 -13.43 -7.24
CA LEU A 3 3.43 -13.59 -5.84
C LEU A 3 4.71 -12.81 -5.50
N ALA A 4 5.63 -12.68 -6.46
CA ALA A 4 6.85 -11.91 -6.30
C ALA A 4 6.58 -10.41 -6.11
N MET A 5 5.65 -9.84 -6.89
CA MET A 5 5.26 -8.43 -6.72
C MET A 5 4.61 -8.19 -5.34
N ILE A 6 3.81 -9.14 -4.86
CA ILE A 6 3.18 -9.06 -3.53
C ILE A 6 4.24 -9.05 -2.42
N ALA A 7 5.28 -9.88 -2.53
CA ALA A 7 6.36 -9.94 -1.55
C ALA A 7 7.17 -8.64 -1.46
N THR A 8 7.53 -8.03 -2.59
CA THR A 8 8.28 -6.76 -2.63
C THR A 8 7.46 -5.59 -2.08
N LEU A 9 6.15 -5.56 -2.36
CA LEU A 9 5.21 -4.63 -1.76
C LEU A 9 5.22 -4.78 -0.23
N ILE A 10 5.11 -6.01 0.28
CA ILE A 10 5.10 -6.30 1.72
C ILE A 10 6.44 -5.90 2.38
N GLU A 11 7.60 -6.21 1.80
CA GLU A 11 8.92 -5.83 2.36
C GLU A 11 9.13 -4.31 2.41
N THR A 12 8.67 -3.59 1.38
CA THR A 12 8.73 -2.12 1.32
C THR A 12 7.84 -1.51 2.40
N ILE A 13 6.63 -2.06 2.54
CA ILE A 13 5.65 -1.61 3.53
C ILE A 13 6.15 -1.88 4.97
N ILE A 14 6.84 -2.99 5.22
CA ILE A 14 7.37 -3.33 6.56
C ILE A 14 8.54 -2.41 6.95
N SER A 15 9.29 -1.85 5.99
CA SER A 15 10.46 -1.02 6.27
C SER A 15 10.12 0.44 6.65
N ASP A 16 8.90 0.91 6.36
CA ASP A 16 8.39 2.22 6.76
C ASP A 16 7.05 2.05 7.50
N ALA A 17 7.15 1.85 8.82
CA ALA A 17 5.99 1.64 9.68
C ALA A 17 4.92 2.77 9.58
N PRO A 18 5.28 4.07 9.51
CA PRO A 18 4.32 5.13 9.20
C PRO A 18 3.54 4.92 7.90
N THR A 19 4.21 4.48 6.84
CA THR A 19 3.55 4.19 5.54
C THR A 19 2.59 3.02 5.67
N LEU A 20 2.99 1.93 6.35
CA LEU A 20 2.11 0.79 6.61
C LEU A 20 0.85 1.21 7.37
N ILE A 21 0.99 2.06 8.39
CA ILE A 21 -0.15 2.59 9.13
C ILE A 21 -1.10 3.33 8.19
N ASN A 22 -0.60 4.23 7.34
CA ASN A 22 -1.43 4.97 6.37
C ASN A 22 -2.17 4.06 5.38
N VAL A 23 -1.51 3.01 4.86
CA VAL A 23 -2.14 2.03 3.96
C VAL A 23 -3.25 1.28 4.69
N VAL A 24 -2.99 0.81 5.91
CA VAL A 24 -3.97 0.10 6.72
C VAL A 24 -5.14 1.01 7.10
N GLU A 25 -4.90 2.27 7.47
CA GLU A 25 -5.93 3.26 7.77
C GLU A 25 -6.86 3.52 6.58
N LYS A 26 -6.33 3.53 5.35
CA LYS A 26 -7.15 3.61 4.12
C LYS A 26 -7.96 2.34 3.85
N LEU A 27 -7.44 1.16 4.19
CA LEU A 27 -8.12 -0.13 3.98
C LEU A 27 -9.18 -0.44 5.05
N ILE A 28 -9.02 0.04 6.28
CA ILE A 28 -9.98 -0.17 7.38
C ILE A 28 -11.42 0.22 7.02
N PRO A 29 -11.71 1.43 6.51
CA PRO A 29 -13.09 1.83 6.18
C PRO A 29 -13.67 0.96 5.07
N ILE A 30 -12.89 0.64 4.03
CA ILE A 30 -13.30 -0.24 2.93
C ILE A 30 -13.69 -1.63 3.46
N PHE A 31 -12.89 -2.17 4.37
CA PHE A 31 -13.16 -3.45 5.01
C PHE A 31 -14.38 -3.40 5.93
N LYS A 32 -14.55 -2.31 6.70
CA LYS A 32 -15.73 -2.08 7.56
C LYS A 32 -17.02 -1.98 6.75
N GLU A 33 -16.95 -1.44 5.54
CA GLU A 33 -18.07 -1.35 4.59
C GLU A 33 -18.30 -2.67 3.82
N ASN A 34 -17.49 -3.70 4.06
CA ASN A 34 -17.54 -5.01 3.42
C ASN A 34 -17.61 -4.92 1.88
N ARG A 35 -16.82 -4.02 1.31
CA ARG A 35 -16.74 -3.80 -0.14
C ARG A 35 -15.32 -3.93 -0.63
N ALA A 36 -15.18 -4.10 -1.94
CA ALA A 36 -13.90 -3.95 -2.59
C ALA A 36 -13.51 -2.45 -2.67
N PRO A 37 -12.21 -2.12 -2.61
CA PRO A 37 -11.73 -0.80 -3.00
C PRO A 37 -12.10 -0.52 -4.45
N THR A 38 -12.47 0.71 -4.73
CA THR A 38 -12.64 1.23 -6.09
C THR A 38 -11.27 1.39 -6.76
N ASP A 39 -11.25 1.52 -8.09
CA ASP A 39 -10.01 1.72 -8.85
C ASP A 39 -9.24 2.99 -8.40
N ALA A 40 -9.97 4.05 -8.03
CA ALA A 40 -9.36 5.27 -7.50
C ALA A 40 -8.70 5.06 -6.13
N GLU A 41 -9.38 4.37 -5.21
CA GLU A 41 -8.82 4.03 -3.89
C GLU A 41 -7.60 3.11 -4.02
N TRP A 42 -7.63 2.16 -4.95
CA TRP A 42 -6.47 1.32 -5.26
C TRP A 42 -5.31 2.12 -5.84
N SER A 43 -5.58 3.07 -6.74
CA SER A 43 -4.56 3.96 -7.30
C SER A 43 -3.89 4.76 -6.19
N GLU A 44 -4.65 5.35 -5.27
CA GLU A 44 -4.08 6.10 -4.15
C GLU A 44 -3.20 5.24 -3.24
N ILE A 45 -3.62 4.01 -2.95
CA ILE A 45 -2.83 3.08 -2.13
C ILE A 45 -1.51 2.72 -2.84
N ASN A 46 -1.58 2.45 -4.15
CA ASN A 46 -0.40 2.15 -4.95
C ASN A 46 0.56 3.34 -5.03
N ASP A 47 0.06 4.55 -5.26
CA ASP A 47 0.88 5.76 -5.29
C ASP A 47 1.62 5.99 -3.96
N LEU A 48 0.95 5.70 -2.84
CA LEU A 48 1.53 5.79 -1.49
C LEU A 48 2.66 4.78 -1.29
N VAL A 49 2.46 3.54 -1.74
CA VAL A 49 3.51 2.51 -1.68
C VAL A 49 4.67 2.85 -2.61
N ASP A 50 4.40 3.27 -3.84
CA ASP A 50 5.42 3.60 -4.84
C ASP A 50 6.27 4.80 -4.39
N ALA A 51 5.65 5.83 -3.81
CA ALA A 51 6.36 6.97 -3.24
C ALA A 51 7.31 6.55 -2.10
N THR A 52 6.85 5.66 -1.21
CA THR A 52 7.69 5.13 -0.14
C THR A 52 8.78 4.21 -0.67
N HIS A 53 8.50 3.41 -1.71
CA HIS A 53 9.50 2.55 -2.36
C HIS A 53 10.65 3.38 -2.94
N LYS A 54 10.35 4.42 -3.71
CA LYS A 54 11.35 5.35 -4.27
C LYS A 54 12.19 6.01 -3.18
N LYS A 55 11.52 6.53 -2.14
CA LYS A 55 12.18 7.13 -0.98
C LYS A 55 13.14 6.17 -0.28
N LEU A 56 12.77 4.90 -0.13
CA LEU A 56 13.63 3.87 0.49
C LEU A 56 14.78 3.43 -0.42
N GLN A 57 14.60 3.49 -1.74
CA GLN A 57 15.66 3.22 -2.71
C GLN A 57 16.61 4.42 -2.92
N GLY A 58 16.26 5.60 -2.40
CA GLY A 58 17.07 6.82 -2.56
C GLY A 58 16.93 7.46 -3.94
N GLU A 59 15.84 7.18 -4.65
CA GLU A 59 15.42 7.83 -5.90
C GLU A 59 14.50 9.03 -5.61
#